data_AF-A0A348TMK4-F1
#
_entry.id   AF-A0A348TMK4-F1
#
_cell.length_a   1.000
_cell.length_b   1.000
_cell.length_c   1.000
_cell.angle_alpha   90.00
_cell.angle_beta   90.00
_cell.angle_gamma   90.00
#
_symmetry.space_group_name_H-M   'P 1'
#
loop_
_entity.id
_entity.type
_entity.pdbx_description
1 polymer ?
#
loop_
_entity_poly.entity_id
_entity_poly.type
_entity_poly.pdbx_seq_one_letter_code
_entity_poly.pdbx_strand_id
1 'polypeptide(L)' 'GITLTKRGNGSASEIALAGFPHHSLDNYMPKLVRAGQRVAVCDQLEDPKMVKGIVKRGVTELVTPGVTFNDNVLNQR' A
#
# COMPACT_ATOMS: atom_id res chain seq x y z
N GLY A 1 -0.22 7.90 -13.61
CA GLY A 1 0.70 8.28 -12.52
C GLY A 1 -0.07 8.47 -11.24
N ILE A 2 0.62 8.46 -10.09
CA ILE A 2 0.06 8.90 -8.80
C ILE A 2 0.67 10.26 -8.45
N THR A 3 -0.09 11.12 -7.78
CA THR A 3 0.35 12.47 -7.44
C THR A 3 1.32 12.43 -6.27
N LEU A 4 2.49 13.08 -6.42
CA LEU A 4 3.40 13.34 -5.31
C LEU A 4 2.85 14.48 -4.45
N THR A 5 2.70 14.22 -3.17
CA THR A 5 2.22 15.17 -2.16
C THR A 5 3.19 15.19 -0.98
N LYS A 6 2.86 15.97 0.04
CA LYS A 6 3.68 16.12 1.24
C LYS A 6 2.80 16.11 2.49
N ARG A 7 3.29 15.49 3.56
CA ARG A 7 2.65 15.46 4.88
C ARG A 7 3.52 16.22 5.87
N GLY A 8 2.98 17.29 6.44
CA GLY A 8 3.58 18.00 7.58
C GLY A 8 2.89 17.56 8.88
N ASN A 9 3.56 16.78 9.72
CA ASN A 9 3.00 16.27 10.98
C ASN A 9 3.49 17.08 12.19
N GLY A 10 3.56 18.41 12.06
CA GLY A 10 4.12 19.30 13.08
C GLY A 10 5.65 19.32 13.19
N SER A 11 6.37 18.62 12.31
CA SER A 11 7.82 18.70 12.15
C SER A 11 8.23 19.85 11.21
N ALA A 12 9.40 20.44 11.41
CA ALA A 12 9.96 21.49 10.54
C ALA A 12 10.24 21.01 9.10
N SER A 13 10.28 19.69 8.87
CA SER A 13 10.48 19.08 7.55
C SER A 13 9.21 18.39 7.08
N GLU A 14 8.86 18.62 5.81
CA GLU A 14 7.73 18.00 5.12
C GLU A 14 8.15 16.63 4.56
N ILE A 15 7.36 15.58 4.81
CA ILE A 15 7.67 14.22 4.34
C ILE A 15 6.94 13.97 3.02
N ALA A 16 7.68 13.57 1.98
CA ALA A 16 7.11 13.19 0.69
C ALA A 16 6.15 12.01 0.83
N LEU A 17 4.96 12.11 0.23
CA LEU A 17 3.89 11.13 0.36
C LEU A 17 3.16 10.96 -0.98
N ALA A 18 2.87 9.72 -1.33
CA ALA A 18 1.97 9.38 -2.43
C ALA A 18 1.09 8.20 -2.01
N GLY A 19 -0.06 8.04 -2.65
CA GLY A 19 -0.99 6.95 -2.34
C GLY A 19 -2.14 6.85 -3.31
N PHE A 20 -2.91 5.78 -3.18
CA PHE A 20 -4.15 5.52 -3.92
C PHE A 20 -5.21 4.94 -2.96
N PRO A 21 -6.51 5.00 -3.31
CA PRO A 21 -7.57 4.42 -2.49
C PRO A 21 -7.44 2.89 -2.35
N HIS A 22 -7.80 2.32 -1.20
CA HIS A 22 -7.63 0.88 -0.92
C HIS A 22 -8.26 -0.03 -1.99
N HIS A 23 -9.46 0.30 -2.49
CA HIS A 23 -10.16 -0.47 -3.53
C HIS A 23 -9.46 -0.43 -4.89
N SER A 24 -8.53 0.50 -5.10
CA SER A 24 -7.75 0.58 -6.34
C SER A 24 -6.48 -0.27 -6.29
N LEU A 25 -6.25 -1.03 -5.21
CA LEU A 25 -5.07 -1.89 -5.06
C LEU A 25 -4.91 -2.86 -6.24
N ASP A 26 -6.00 -3.46 -6.71
CA ASP A 26 -5.99 -4.40 -7.84
C ASP A 26 -5.49 -3.76 -9.15
N ASN A 27 -5.61 -2.43 -9.30
CA ASN A 27 -5.18 -1.71 -10.48
C ASN A 27 -3.71 -1.27 -10.41
N TYR A 28 -3.18 -1.03 -9.21
CA TYR A 28 -1.83 -0.52 -9.00
C TYR A 28 -0.82 -1.61 -8.65
N MET A 29 -1.25 -2.67 -7.96
CA MET A 29 -0.40 -3.79 -7.59
C MET A 29 0.26 -4.45 -8.81
N PRO A 30 -0.45 -4.78 -9.91
CA PRO A 30 0.17 -5.37 -11.10
C PRO A 30 1.21 -4.45 -11.74
N LYS A 31 1.01 -3.13 -11.69
CA LYS A 31 1.96 -2.15 -12.26
C LYS A 31 3.28 -2.14 -11.50
N LEU A 32 3.23 -2.23 -10.17
CA LEU A 32 4.43 -2.29 -9.33
C LEU A 32 5.18 -3.61 -9.51
N VAL A 33 4.45 -4.72 -9.57
CA VAL A 33 5.02 -6.05 -9.77
C VAL A 33 5.67 -6.17 -11.16
N ARG A 34 5.01 -5.68 -12.22
CA ARG A 34 5.58 -5.64 -13.58
C ARG A 34 6.83 -4.75 -13.67
N ALA A 35 6.92 -3.71 -12.83
CA ALA A 35 8.12 -2.89 -12.69
C ALA A 35 9.24 -3.57 -11.86
N GLY A 36 9.07 -4.86 -11.51
CA GLY A 36 10.05 -5.65 -10.75
C GLY A 36 10.14 -5.27 -9.27
N GLN A 37 9.19 -4.50 -8.76
CA GLN A 37 9.20 -4.05 -7.37
C GLN A 37 8.57 -5.10 -6.44
N ARG A 38 9.15 -5.26 -5.24
CA ARG A 38 8.57 -6.05 -4.16
C ARG A 38 7.72 -5.14 -3.28
N VAL A 39 6.48 -5.52 -3.02
CA VAL A 39 5.51 -4.68 -2.31
C VAL A 39 5.03 -5.40 -1.06
N ALA A 40 5.14 -4.75 0.10
CA ALA A 40 4.56 -5.22 1.34
C ALA A 40 3.24 -4.45 1.60
N VAL A 41 2.17 -5.19 1.88
CA VAL A 41 0.86 -4.63 2.26
C VAL A 41 0.79 -4.60 3.78
N CYS A 42 0.48 -3.42 4.32
CA CYS A 42 0.37 -3.19 5.76
C CYS A 42 -1.04 -2.73 6.10
N ASP A 43 -1.79 -3.54 6.85
CA ASP A 43 -3.16 -3.24 7.24
C ASP A 43 -3.29 -2.90 8.73
N GLN A 44 -4.45 -2.35 9.08
CA GLN A 44 -4.84 -2.10 10.46
C GLN A 44 -5.35 -3.42 11.07
N LEU A 45 -4.70 -3.87 12.14
CA LEU A 45 -5.02 -5.15 12.80
C LEU A 45 -6.09 -5.02 13.88
N GLU A 46 -6.46 -3.79 14.24
CA GLU A 46 -7.36 -3.46 15.33
C GLU A 46 -8.46 -2.52 14.84
N ASP A 47 -9.64 -2.60 15.44
CA ASP A 47 -10.74 -1.67 15.14
C ASP A 47 -10.40 -0.27 15.68
N PRO A 48 -10.36 0.77 14.83
CA PRO A 48 -10.07 2.14 15.25
C PRO A 48 -11.07 2.69 16.27
N LYS A 49 -12.28 2.11 16.40
CA LYS A 49 -13.27 2.52 17.40
C LYS A 49 -12.92 2.06 18.81
N MET A 50 -12.18 0.95 18.93
CA MET A 50 -11.86 0.32 20.21
C MET A 50 -10.54 0.83 20.81
N VAL A 51 -9.70 1.49 20.00
CA VAL A 51 -8.35 1.92 20.38
C VAL A 51 -8.28 3.43 20.51
N LYS A 52 -7.76 3.92 21.64
CA LYS A 52 -7.39 5.33 21.81
C LYS A 52 -5.96 5.55 21.30
N GLY A 53 -5.81 6.33 20.23
CA GLY A 53 -4.50 6.68 19.67
C GLY A 53 -4.23 6.02 18.32
N ILE A 54 -2.99 5.59 18.10
CA ILE A 54 -2.58 4.95 16.84
C ILE A 54 -2.91 3.46 16.89
N VAL A 55 -3.72 2.99 15.93
CA VAL A 55 -4.03 1.57 15.74
C VAL A 55 -2.78 0.74 15.44
N LYS A 56 -2.76 -0.51 15.90
CA LYS A 56 -1.71 -1.46 15.53
C LYS A 56 -1.76 -1.76 14.03
N ARG A 57 -0.60 -1.66 13.38
CA ARG A 57 -0.41 -1.98 11.96
C ARG A 57 0.59 -3.11 11.83
N GLY A 58 0.33 -4.02 10.89
CA GLY A 58 1.21 -5.15 10.60
C GLY A 58 1.23 -5.47 9.13
N VAL A 59 2.29 -6.17 8.69
CA VAL A 59 2.38 -6.69 7.33
C VAL A 59 1.44 -7.89 7.22
N THR A 60 0.47 -7.81 6.32
CA THR A 60 -0.51 -8.87 6.07
C THR A 60 -0.11 -9.71 4.85
N GLU A 61 0.47 -9.08 3.84
CA GLU A 61 0.84 -9.74 2.59
C GLU A 61 2.17 -9.20 2.05
N LEU A 62 2.97 -10.09 1.46
CA LEU A 62 4.18 -9.73 0.73
C LEU A 62 4.05 -10.18 -0.73
N VAL A 63 3.90 -9.22 -1.63
CA VAL A 63 3.77 -9.46 -3.07
C VAL A 63 5.13 -9.34 -3.73
N THR A 64 5.54 -10.40 -4.42
CA THR A 64 6.79 -10.43 -5.19
C THR A 64 6.53 -10.96 -6.60
N PRO A 65 7.36 -10.60 -7.61
CA PRO A 65 7.16 -11.05 -8.99
C PRO A 65 7.04 -12.57 -9.17
N GLY A 66 7.72 -13.36 -8.33
CA GLY A 66 7.66 -14.83 -8.38
C GLY A 66 6.52 -15.47 -7.59
N VAL A 67 5.79 -14.68 -6.79
CA VAL A 67 4.73 -15.16 -5.89
C VAL A 67 3.51 -14.28 -6.13
N THR A 68 2.88 -14.43 -7.30
CA THR A 68 1.65 -13.70 -7.64
C THR A 68 0.46 -14.64 -7.45
N PHE A 69 -0.18 -14.55 -6.28
CA PHE A 69 -1.41 -15.29 -5.97
C PHE A 69 -2.69 -14.58 -6.46
N ASN A 70 -2.57 -13.42 -7.10
CA ASN A 70 -3.72 -12.69 -7.64
C ASN A 70 -3.96 -13.09 -9.09
N ASP A 71 -5.07 -13.80 -9.35
CA ASP A 71 -5.54 -14.19 -10.69
C ASP A 71 -5.64 -12.99 -11.66
N ASN A 72 -5.84 -11.78 -11.13
CA ASN A 72 -5.87 -10.52 -11.88
C ASN A 72 -4.50 -10.08 -12.43
N VAL A 73 -3.38 -10.51 -11.81
CA VAL A 73 -2.03 -10.21 -12.32
C VAL A 73 -1.71 -11.10 -13.53
N LEU A 74 -2.22 -12.34 -13.51
CA LEU A 74 -1.96 -13.37 -14.53
C LEU A 74 -2.81 -13.20 -15.81
N ASN A 75 -3.96 -12.51 -15.74
CA ASN A 75 -4.95 -12.48 -16.84
C ASN A 75 -5.10 -11.14 -17.60
N GLN A 76 -4.14 -10.23 -17.53
CA GLN A 76 -4.10 -9.08 -18.45
C GLN A 76 -3.12 -9.37 -19.60
N ARG A 77 -3.67 -9.95 -20.68
CA ARG A 77 -3.07 -9.96 -22.02
C ARG A 77 -3.27 -8.61 -22.71
#